data_AF-A0A8C9A837-F1
#
_entry.id   AF-A0A8C9A837-F1
#
_cell.length_a   1.000
_cell.length_b   1.000
_cell.length_c   1.000
_cell.angle_alpha   90.00
_cell.angle_beta   90.00
_cell.angle_gamma   90.00
#
_symmetry.space_group_name_H-M   'P 1'
#
loop_
_entity.id
_entity.type
_entity.pdbx_description
1 polymer ?
#
loop_
_entity_poly.entity_id
_entity_poly.type
_entity_poly.pdbx_seq_one_letter_code
_entity_poly.pdbx_strand_id
1 'polypeptide(L)'
;MLPWLLIFSSLGLGVWSDYSWDKTQAKQTSEGLQYLFGNISQLLEKDVSTVVLRKEWGAEAVGCSAQLTTPVDVLVIHHIPGLECHDRTVCSQRLRELWGHHVHNSGCDVAYNFLVGDDGRVYEGVGWNIQGVHTQGYNNISLGFAFFGTKKGHSPRPAALSAMEGLISYAVQKGHLSSRYVQPLLVKAENCLVPRQKGSPKKACPSVVPRSAWGARETHCPRMNLPAKYVIIIHTAGRTCNVSDECRLLARDIQSFHLDRLKLCDIGYNFLVGQDGVVYEGVGWNVQGSHTPGYDDIALAIAFMGTFTGTPPNAAALETAQDLIQCAVVEQYLTPNYLLVGHSDVTNTLSPGQALYNIISTWPHFKH
;
A
#
# COMPACT_ATOMS: atom_id res chain seq x y z
N MET A 1 -48.05 -39.98 52.67
CA MET A 1 -48.40 -39.40 51.34
C MET A 1 -47.66 -40.22 50.29
N LEU A 2 -48.34 -40.73 49.28
CA LEU A 2 -47.77 -41.69 48.32
C LEU A 2 -47.02 -41.00 47.16
N PRO A 3 -46.02 -41.70 46.55
CA PRO A 3 -45.45 -41.37 45.24
C PRO A 3 -46.18 -42.07 44.09
N TRP A 4 -45.97 -41.61 42.84
CA TRP A 4 -45.98 -42.32 41.53
C TRP A 4 -45.17 -41.40 40.57
N LEU A 5 -44.21 -41.77 39.71
CA LEU A 5 -43.90 -42.93 38.84
C LEU A 5 -44.72 -43.05 37.54
N LEU A 6 -44.04 -42.69 36.43
CA LEU A 6 -44.09 -43.28 35.07
C LEU A 6 -45.44 -43.16 34.29
N ILE A 7 -45.47 -43.12 32.95
CA ILE A 7 -45.24 -44.26 32.04
C ILE A 7 -44.86 -43.78 30.61
N PHE A 8 -44.05 -44.60 29.92
CA PHE A 8 -43.68 -44.49 28.50
C PHE A 8 -44.68 -45.21 27.57
N SER A 9 -44.51 -45.03 26.25
CA SER A 9 -44.75 -46.03 25.17
C SER A 9 -45.92 -45.79 24.18
N SER A 10 -45.53 -45.37 22.96
CA SER A 10 -45.83 -45.99 21.65
C SER A 10 -47.27 -46.33 21.21
N LEU A 11 -47.65 -45.76 20.04
CA LEU A 11 -48.33 -46.35 18.86
C LEU A 11 -48.82 -45.18 17.98
N GLY A 12 -48.67 -45.10 16.65
CA GLY A 12 -47.94 -45.91 15.68
C GLY A 12 -48.29 -45.48 14.23
N LEU A 13 -47.30 -45.53 13.32
CA LEU A 13 -47.41 -45.54 11.84
C LEU A 13 -47.98 -44.32 11.07
N GLY A 14 -47.14 -43.76 10.18
CA GLY A 14 -47.51 -42.82 9.12
C GLY A 14 -46.33 -42.55 8.17
N VAL A 15 -46.45 -42.96 6.90
CA VAL A 15 -45.37 -43.05 5.88
C VAL A 15 -45.89 -42.42 4.57
N TRP A 16 -45.13 -41.76 3.69
CA TRP A 16 -43.66 -41.70 3.47
C TRP A 16 -43.12 -40.25 3.69
N SER A 17 -42.12 -39.64 3.03
CA SER A 17 -41.33 -39.90 1.80
C SER A 17 -39.88 -39.42 1.93
N ASP A 18 -38.99 -40.02 1.13
CA ASP A 18 -37.54 -39.85 1.20
C ASP A 18 -37.02 -38.46 0.81
N TYR A 19 -35.93 -38.03 1.44
CA TYR A 19 -34.89 -37.26 0.77
C TYR A 19 -33.52 -37.88 1.06
N SER A 20 -32.97 -38.55 0.05
CA SER A 20 -31.64 -39.15 0.10
C SER A 20 -30.57 -38.08 0.25
N TRP A 21 -29.86 -38.07 1.38
CA TRP A 21 -28.57 -37.37 1.47
C TRP A 21 -27.49 -38.26 0.87
N ASP A 22 -26.95 -37.81 -0.27
CA ASP A 22 -26.08 -38.60 -1.12
C ASP A 22 -24.71 -38.84 -0.47
N LYS A 23 -24.44 -40.10 -0.11
CA LYS A 23 -23.14 -40.56 0.42
C LYS A 23 -21.97 -40.28 -0.53
N THR A 24 -22.23 -40.02 -1.81
CA THR A 24 -21.22 -39.68 -2.82
C THR A 24 -20.60 -38.30 -2.57
N GLN A 25 -21.40 -37.29 -2.17
CA GLN A 25 -20.89 -35.95 -1.86
C GLN A 25 -19.98 -35.92 -0.62
N ALA A 26 -20.36 -36.66 0.44
CA ALA A 26 -19.54 -36.80 1.64
C ALA A 26 -18.20 -37.53 1.34
N LYS A 27 -18.19 -38.45 0.38
CA LYS A 27 -16.97 -39.15 -0.04
C LYS A 27 -16.07 -38.26 -0.90
N GLN A 28 -16.63 -37.51 -1.86
CA GLN A 28 -15.87 -36.57 -2.69
C GLN A 28 -15.24 -35.43 -1.87
N THR A 29 -15.93 -34.90 -0.86
CA THR A 29 -15.35 -33.89 0.04
C THR A 29 -14.23 -34.46 0.92
N SER A 30 -14.35 -35.70 1.39
CA SER A 30 -13.28 -36.40 2.12
C SER A 30 -12.05 -36.70 1.24
N GLU A 31 -12.25 -37.24 0.04
CA GLU A 31 -11.17 -37.54 -0.92
C GLU A 31 -10.50 -36.26 -1.45
N GLY A 32 -11.27 -35.20 -1.67
CA GLY A 32 -10.74 -33.88 -2.02
C GLY A 32 -9.90 -33.24 -0.90
N LEU A 33 -10.32 -33.38 0.36
CA LEU A 33 -9.51 -32.95 1.51
C LEU A 33 -8.24 -33.81 1.67
N GLN A 34 -8.32 -35.13 1.46
CA GLN A 34 -7.13 -35.99 1.48
C GLN A 34 -6.14 -35.67 0.34
N TYR A 35 -6.62 -35.29 -0.84
CA TYR A 35 -5.78 -34.79 -1.93
C TYR A 35 -5.11 -33.45 -1.59
N LEU A 36 -5.84 -32.53 -0.93
CA LEU A 36 -5.30 -31.24 -0.48
C LEU A 36 -4.25 -31.41 0.65
N PHE A 37 -4.49 -32.28 1.63
CA PHE A 37 -3.54 -32.50 2.74
C PHE A 37 -2.36 -33.40 2.37
N GLY A 38 -2.55 -34.39 1.48
CA GLY A 38 -1.47 -35.27 1.01
C GLY A 38 -0.37 -34.53 0.23
N ASN A 39 -0.72 -33.43 -0.44
CA ASN A 39 0.22 -32.64 -1.23
C ASN A 39 1.03 -31.63 -0.39
N ILE A 40 0.49 -31.18 0.76
CA ILE A 40 1.20 -30.22 1.64
C ILE A 40 2.51 -30.83 2.16
N SER A 41 2.51 -32.11 2.56
CA SER A 41 3.72 -32.80 3.01
C SER A 41 4.79 -32.96 1.92
N GLN A 42 4.41 -33.08 0.65
CA GLN A 42 5.37 -33.13 -0.48
C GLN A 42 5.83 -31.74 -0.95
N LEU A 43 5.05 -30.69 -0.68
CA LEU A 43 5.48 -29.29 -0.86
C LEU A 43 6.48 -28.87 0.24
N LEU A 44 6.28 -29.32 1.48
CA LEU A 44 7.05 -28.90 2.66
C LEU A 44 8.55 -29.25 2.66
N GLU A 45 9.00 -30.24 1.89
CA GLU A 45 10.43 -30.59 1.78
C GLU A 45 11.14 -29.98 0.56
N LYS A 46 10.40 -29.47 -0.43
CA LYS A 46 10.98 -28.97 -1.70
C LYS A 46 11.66 -27.60 -1.55
N ASP A 47 11.21 -26.82 -0.58
CA ASP A 47 11.30 -25.35 -0.56
C ASP A 47 12.64 -24.76 -0.08
N VAL A 48 13.58 -25.61 0.38
CA VAL A 48 14.93 -25.17 0.80
C VAL A 48 16.00 -25.49 -0.27
N SER A 49 15.66 -26.29 -1.29
CA SER A 49 16.60 -26.69 -2.36
C SER A 49 16.86 -25.61 -3.44
N THR A 50 16.16 -24.48 -3.34
CA THR A 50 16.10 -23.42 -4.36
C THR A 50 16.85 -22.14 -3.98
N VAL A 51 17.32 -22.03 -2.73
CA VAL A 51 18.13 -20.89 -2.26
C VAL A 51 19.58 -21.07 -2.70
N VAL A 52 20.08 -20.14 -3.52
CA VAL A 52 21.49 -20.00 -3.87
C VAL A 52 22.17 -19.17 -2.78
N LEU A 53 22.97 -19.84 -1.95
CA LEU A 53 23.65 -19.21 -0.82
C LEU A 53 24.76 -18.25 -1.28
N ARG A 54 25.21 -17.35 -0.39
CA ARG A 54 26.31 -16.40 -0.64
C ARG A 54 27.55 -17.03 -1.27
N LYS A 55 28.02 -18.14 -0.68
CA LYS A 55 29.16 -18.93 -1.18
C LYS A 55 28.96 -19.48 -2.61
N GLU A 56 27.71 -19.66 -3.04
CA GLU A 56 27.36 -20.29 -4.31
C GLU A 56 27.23 -19.31 -5.47
N TRP A 57 26.84 -18.06 -5.21
CA TRP A 57 26.92 -16.98 -6.21
C TRP A 57 28.29 -16.28 -6.23
N GLY A 58 29.15 -16.59 -5.25
CA GLY A 58 30.53 -16.11 -5.17
C GLY A 58 30.67 -14.80 -4.41
N ALA A 59 29.92 -14.65 -3.32
CA ALA A 59 30.01 -13.52 -2.40
C ALA A 59 31.18 -13.66 -1.43
N GLU A 60 31.68 -12.51 -0.95
CA GLU A 60 32.47 -12.44 0.27
C GLU A 60 31.58 -12.56 1.52
N ALA A 61 32.19 -12.50 2.71
CA ALA A 61 31.45 -12.39 3.98
C ALA A 61 30.52 -11.16 3.96
N VAL A 62 29.43 -11.20 4.73
CA VAL A 62 28.46 -10.09 4.80
C VAL A 62 29.15 -8.87 5.42
N GLY A 63 29.25 -7.77 4.66
CA GLY A 63 29.89 -6.54 5.14
C GLY A 63 29.02 -5.69 6.09
N CYS A 64 27.72 -5.97 6.17
CA CYS A 64 26.79 -5.33 7.09
C CYS A 64 26.81 -5.97 8.49
N SER A 65 26.98 -5.16 9.54
CA SER A 65 27.09 -5.61 10.94
C SER A 65 25.83 -5.39 11.78
N ALA A 66 24.94 -4.48 11.35
CA ALA A 66 23.69 -4.17 12.06
C ALA A 66 22.77 -5.40 12.10
N GLN A 67 22.32 -5.79 13.30
CA GLN A 67 21.43 -6.94 13.48
C GLN A 67 19.98 -6.53 13.22
N LEU A 68 19.21 -7.45 12.62
CA LEU A 68 17.77 -7.34 12.43
C LEU A 68 17.05 -8.23 13.46
N THR A 69 16.27 -7.62 14.34
CA THR A 69 15.49 -8.36 15.34
C THR A 69 14.26 -8.98 14.68
N THR A 70 14.16 -10.31 14.71
CA THR A 70 13.01 -11.07 14.18
C THR A 70 12.06 -11.53 15.29
N PRO A 71 10.74 -11.68 15.01
CA PRO A 71 10.06 -11.41 13.75
C PRO A 71 9.98 -9.92 13.45
N VAL A 72 10.16 -9.54 12.18
CA VAL A 72 9.83 -8.18 11.72
C VAL A 72 8.36 -8.08 11.36
N ASP A 73 7.75 -6.91 11.59
CA ASP A 73 6.34 -6.65 11.24
C ASP A 73 6.15 -6.05 9.83
N VAL A 74 7.23 -5.82 9.09
CA VAL A 74 7.19 -5.18 7.77
C VAL A 74 7.95 -6.01 6.73
N LEU A 75 7.35 -6.19 5.55
CA LEU A 75 8.04 -6.74 4.37
C LEU A 75 8.05 -5.69 3.27
N VAL A 76 9.24 -5.38 2.76
CA VAL A 76 9.41 -4.53 1.58
C VAL A 76 9.81 -5.39 0.39
N ILE A 77 9.08 -5.26 -0.72
CA ILE A 77 9.38 -5.94 -1.98
C ILE A 77 9.74 -4.89 -3.03
N HIS A 78 10.98 -4.95 -3.54
CA HIS A 78 11.44 -4.12 -4.64
C HIS A 78 11.49 -4.91 -5.97
N HIS A 79 11.64 -4.20 -7.08
CA HIS A 79 12.10 -4.76 -8.35
C HIS A 79 13.30 -3.94 -8.82
N ILE A 80 14.27 -4.58 -9.48
CA ILE A 80 15.53 -3.93 -9.88
C ILE A 80 15.68 -3.98 -11.41
N PRO A 81 15.14 -3.01 -12.17
CA PRO A 81 15.28 -2.98 -13.62
C PRO A 81 16.75 -2.87 -14.07
N GLY A 82 17.09 -3.53 -15.17
CA GLY A 82 18.47 -3.61 -15.69
C GLY A 82 19.30 -4.77 -15.13
N LEU A 83 18.76 -5.53 -14.16
CA LEU A 83 19.35 -6.77 -13.66
C LEU A 83 18.58 -8.02 -14.11
N GLU A 84 17.97 -7.99 -15.29
CA GLU A 84 17.25 -9.14 -15.84
C GLU A 84 18.20 -10.36 -15.95
N CYS A 85 17.72 -11.52 -15.47
CA CYS A 85 18.46 -12.77 -15.45
C CYS A 85 17.50 -13.96 -15.56
N HIS A 86 17.88 -15.02 -16.27
CA HIS A 86 16.95 -16.12 -16.61
C HIS A 86 17.54 -17.52 -16.33
N ASP A 87 18.75 -17.57 -15.78
CA ASP A 87 19.42 -18.79 -15.32
C ASP A 87 20.36 -18.48 -14.15
N ARG A 88 20.79 -19.53 -13.45
CA ARG A 88 21.62 -19.42 -12.24
C ARG A 88 22.93 -18.68 -12.45
N THR A 89 23.58 -18.84 -13.61
CA THR A 89 24.88 -18.23 -13.91
C THR A 89 24.72 -16.73 -14.09
N VAL A 90 23.74 -16.32 -14.91
CA VAL A 90 23.45 -14.90 -15.16
C VAL A 90 22.92 -14.22 -13.89
N CYS A 91 22.02 -14.84 -13.13
CA CYS A 91 21.52 -14.26 -11.87
C CYS A 91 22.63 -14.09 -10.83
N SER A 92 23.53 -15.08 -10.69
CA SER A 92 24.72 -14.96 -9.82
C SER A 92 25.67 -13.85 -10.28
N GLN A 93 25.84 -13.66 -11.59
CA GLN A 93 26.62 -12.54 -12.13
C GLN A 93 25.95 -11.19 -11.83
N ARG A 94 24.65 -11.04 -12.09
CA ARG A 94 23.87 -9.82 -11.78
C ARG A 94 23.93 -9.46 -10.29
N LEU A 95 23.94 -10.46 -9.41
CA LEU A 95 24.07 -10.23 -7.98
C LEU A 95 25.45 -9.70 -7.59
N ARG A 96 26.53 -10.19 -8.20
CA ARG A 96 27.88 -9.65 -8.01
C ARG A 96 28.04 -8.23 -8.55
N GLU A 97 27.42 -7.92 -9.69
CA GLU A 97 27.35 -6.57 -10.26
C GLU A 97 26.64 -5.60 -9.28
N LEU A 98 25.51 -6.03 -8.71
CA LEU A 98 24.75 -5.28 -7.70
C LEU A 98 25.54 -5.10 -6.38
N TRP A 99 26.21 -6.15 -5.90
CA TRP A 99 27.05 -6.10 -4.71
C TRP A 99 28.18 -5.08 -4.87
N GLY A 100 28.96 -5.18 -5.96
CA GLY A 100 30.05 -4.25 -6.24
C GLY A 100 29.57 -2.80 -6.36
N HIS A 101 28.42 -2.58 -6.99
CA HIS A 101 27.82 -1.24 -7.07
C HIS A 101 27.42 -0.69 -5.69
N HIS A 102 26.79 -1.50 -4.82
CA HIS A 102 26.40 -1.05 -3.48
C HIS A 102 27.61 -0.79 -2.57
N VAL A 103 28.59 -1.69 -2.53
CA VAL A 103 29.81 -1.53 -1.72
C VAL A 103 30.57 -0.26 -2.13
N HIS A 104 30.66 0.04 -3.44
CA HIS A 104 31.29 1.27 -3.91
C HIS A 104 30.49 2.55 -3.55
N ASN A 105 29.15 2.47 -3.55
CA ASN A 105 28.26 3.61 -3.31
C ASN A 105 27.75 3.71 -1.85
N SER A 106 28.62 3.46 -0.86
CA SER A 106 28.31 3.61 0.57
C SER A 106 27.31 2.62 1.17
N GLY A 107 27.01 1.50 0.49
CA GLY A 107 26.36 0.33 1.10
C GLY A 107 27.38 -0.57 1.79
N CYS A 108 26.96 -1.33 2.79
CA CYS A 108 27.83 -2.31 3.46
C CYS A 108 27.87 -3.67 2.76
N ASP A 109 26.86 -3.99 1.94
CA ASP A 109 26.74 -5.20 1.14
C ASP A 109 25.64 -4.97 0.07
N VAL A 110 25.09 -6.03 -0.54
CA VAL A 110 23.80 -5.96 -1.25
C VAL A 110 22.72 -5.41 -0.32
N ALA A 111 21.92 -4.45 -0.78
CA ALA A 111 20.95 -3.76 0.05
C ALA A 111 19.82 -4.65 0.63
N TYR A 112 19.57 -5.82 0.02
CA TYR A 112 18.43 -6.69 0.27
C TYR A 112 18.80 -7.93 1.09
N ASN A 113 17.87 -8.44 1.88
CA ASN A 113 18.02 -9.70 2.60
C ASN A 113 18.05 -10.89 1.63
N PHE A 114 17.15 -10.88 0.63
CA PHE A 114 17.04 -11.91 -0.40
C PHE A 114 16.61 -11.31 -1.75
N LEU A 115 16.96 -11.99 -2.84
CA LEU A 115 16.52 -11.64 -4.19
C LEU A 115 15.92 -12.85 -4.89
N VAL A 116 15.01 -12.66 -5.84
CA VAL A 116 14.34 -13.74 -6.58
C VAL A 116 14.53 -13.55 -8.07
N GLY A 117 15.13 -14.55 -8.71
CA GLY A 117 15.44 -14.56 -10.13
C GLY A 117 14.26 -14.99 -10.99
N ASP A 118 14.25 -14.54 -12.24
CA ASP A 118 13.31 -14.99 -13.28
C ASP A 118 13.55 -16.46 -13.68
N ASP A 119 14.61 -17.08 -13.14
CA ASP A 119 14.93 -18.52 -13.16
C ASP A 119 14.18 -19.32 -12.07
N GLY A 120 13.39 -18.66 -11.21
CA GLY A 120 12.65 -19.28 -10.11
C GLY A 120 13.50 -19.67 -8.90
N ARG A 121 14.69 -19.06 -8.73
CA ARG A 121 15.55 -19.29 -7.56
C ARG A 121 15.56 -18.09 -6.64
N VAL A 122 15.73 -18.37 -5.34
CA VAL A 122 16.02 -17.37 -4.33
C VAL A 122 17.55 -17.23 -4.23
N TYR A 123 18.04 -16.02 -4.02
CA TYR A 123 19.45 -15.69 -3.84
C TYR A 123 19.63 -15.00 -2.49
N GLU A 124 20.56 -15.51 -1.69
CA GLU A 124 20.87 -14.96 -0.37
C GLU A 124 21.62 -13.62 -0.51
N GLY A 125 21.03 -12.54 0.01
CA GLY A 125 21.66 -11.22 0.13
C GLY A 125 22.39 -11.10 1.46
N VAL A 126 21.94 -10.21 2.36
CA VAL A 126 22.47 -10.13 3.74
C VAL A 126 21.90 -11.22 4.68
N GLY A 127 20.91 -12.00 4.24
CA GLY A 127 20.30 -13.08 5.03
C GLY A 127 19.27 -12.60 6.06
N TRP A 128 18.83 -13.49 6.95
CA TRP A 128 17.67 -13.26 7.83
C TRP A 128 17.91 -12.29 9.00
N ASN A 129 19.10 -12.34 9.60
CA ASN A 129 19.37 -11.70 10.90
C ASN A 129 20.19 -10.39 10.78
N ILE A 130 20.48 -9.96 9.55
CA ILE A 130 21.25 -8.75 9.27
C ILE A 130 20.33 -7.70 8.66
N GLN A 131 20.41 -6.49 9.17
CA GLN A 131 19.68 -5.34 8.64
C GLN A 131 20.23 -4.98 7.25
N GLY A 132 19.35 -4.99 6.25
CA GLY A 132 19.66 -4.48 4.92
C GLY A 132 19.70 -2.94 4.87
N VAL A 133 19.97 -2.41 3.68
CA VAL A 133 19.95 -0.96 3.38
C VAL A 133 19.02 -0.63 2.22
N HIS A 134 17.96 -1.42 2.05
CA HIS A 134 17.00 -1.36 0.94
C HIS A 134 16.01 -0.21 1.01
N THR A 135 15.61 0.26 2.21
CA THR A 135 14.57 1.28 2.37
C THR A 135 14.85 2.18 3.57
N GLN A 136 15.19 3.44 3.29
CA GLN A 136 15.36 4.48 4.32
C GLN A 136 14.11 4.60 5.19
N GLY A 137 14.29 4.55 6.51
CA GLY A 137 13.20 4.60 7.50
C GLY A 137 12.60 3.25 7.88
N TYR A 138 12.86 2.18 7.12
CA TYR A 138 12.30 0.84 7.36
C TYR A 138 13.35 -0.25 7.60
N ASN A 139 14.61 -0.05 7.19
CA ASN A 139 15.70 -1.03 7.27
C ASN A 139 15.81 -1.82 8.60
N ASN A 140 15.56 -1.19 9.75
CA ASN A 140 15.71 -1.80 11.08
C ASN A 140 14.45 -2.53 11.59
N ILE A 141 13.34 -2.47 10.86
CA ILE A 141 12.03 -3.04 11.23
C ILE A 141 11.43 -3.90 10.12
N SER A 142 12.19 -4.20 9.06
CA SER A 142 11.68 -4.87 7.86
C SER A 142 12.69 -5.84 7.24
N LEU A 143 12.15 -6.81 6.50
CA LEU A 143 12.90 -7.61 5.55
C LEU A 143 12.76 -6.94 4.17
N GLY A 144 13.87 -6.80 3.45
CA GLY A 144 13.90 -6.33 2.07
C GLY A 144 14.11 -7.49 1.11
N PHE A 145 13.07 -7.85 0.36
CA PHE A 145 13.16 -8.79 -0.76
C PHE A 145 13.14 -8.02 -2.09
N ALA A 146 13.75 -8.57 -3.15
CA ALA A 146 13.71 -7.94 -4.47
C ALA A 146 13.60 -8.93 -5.63
N PHE A 147 12.90 -8.56 -6.69
CA PHE A 147 12.97 -9.26 -7.98
C PHE A 147 14.12 -8.74 -8.85
N PHE A 148 14.86 -9.65 -9.47
CA PHE A 148 15.79 -9.33 -10.56
C PHE A 148 14.97 -8.91 -11.80
N GLY A 149 15.03 -7.62 -12.17
CA GLY A 149 14.63 -7.11 -13.48
C GLY A 149 13.20 -7.38 -13.96
N THR A 150 12.35 -6.35 -13.97
CA THR A 150 11.29 -6.26 -15.00
C THR A 150 11.31 -4.87 -15.64
N LYS A 151 10.94 -4.80 -16.93
CA LYS A 151 10.64 -3.50 -17.56
C LYS A 151 9.46 -2.88 -16.81
N LYS A 152 9.56 -1.60 -16.43
CA LYS A 152 8.49 -0.86 -15.73
C LYS A 152 7.12 -1.15 -16.37
N GLY A 153 6.20 -1.71 -15.59
CA GLY A 153 4.87 -2.15 -16.07
C GLY A 153 4.75 -3.62 -16.50
N HIS A 154 5.77 -4.46 -16.29
CA HIS A 154 5.71 -5.91 -16.52
C HIS A 154 5.83 -6.67 -15.20
N SER A 155 5.00 -7.69 -15.00
CA SER A 155 5.07 -8.61 -13.85
C SER A 155 6.26 -9.58 -13.98
N PRO A 156 6.87 -10.03 -12.86
CA PRO A 156 7.86 -11.11 -12.86
C PRO A 156 7.30 -12.41 -13.46
N ARG A 157 8.17 -13.33 -13.90
CA ARG A 157 7.72 -14.64 -14.39
C ARG A 157 7.00 -15.44 -13.28
N PRO A 158 6.05 -16.32 -13.64
CA PRO A 158 5.36 -17.18 -12.66
C PRO A 158 6.30 -17.99 -11.75
N ALA A 159 7.46 -18.42 -12.27
CA ALA A 159 8.47 -19.12 -11.48
C ALA A 159 9.08 -18.22 -10.38
N ALA A 160 9.34 -16.94 -10.69
CA ALA A 160 9.82 -15.97 -9.71
C ALA A 160 8.73 -15.64 -8.68
N LEU A 161 7.48 -15.45 -9.11
CA LEU A 161 6.35 -15.21 -8.21
C LEU A 161 6.19 -16.37 -7.21
N SER A 162 6.18 -17.62 -7.69
CA SER A 162 6.09 -18.81 -6.84
C SER A 162 7.28 -18.93 -5.88
N ALA A 163 8.50 -18.62 -6.31
CA ALA A 163 9.67 -18.62 -5.43
C ALA A 163 9.62 -17.51 -4.35
N MET A 164 9.03 -16.35 -4.67
CA MET A 164 8.78 -15.28 -3.69
C MET A 164 7.69 -15.69 -2.69
N GLU A 165 6.61 -16.32 -3.14
CA GLU A 165 5.54 -16.85 -2.26
C GLU A 165 6.06 -17.91 -1.29
N GLY A 166 6.90 -18.85 -1.77
CA GLY A 166 7.59 -19.83 -0.93
C GLY A 166 8.50 -19.15 0.10
N LEU A 167 9.33 -18.19 -0.33
CA LEU A 167 10.23 -17.44 0.56
C LEU A 167 9.47 -16.68 1.66
N ILE A 168 8.36 -16.01 1.34
CA ILE A 168 7.50 -15.31 2.30
C ILE A 168 6.87 -16.32 3.28
N SER A 169 6.36 -17.44 2.75
CA SER A 169 5.75 -18.51 3.56
C SER A 169 6.75 -19.11 4.54
N TYR A 170 7.99 -19.36 4.09
CA TYR A 170 9.10 -19.79 4.93
C TYR A 170 9.45 -18.75 6.01
N ALA A 171 9.55 -17.47 5.63
CA ALA A 171 9.87 -16.38 6.56
C ALA A 171 8.85 -16.29 7.71
N VAL A 172 7.55 -16.45 7.40
CA VAL A 172 6.48 -16.50 8.40
C VAL A 172 6.56 -17.78 9.24
N GLN A 173 6.74 -18.95 8.61
CA GLN A 173 6.80 -20.24 9.32
C GLN A 173 7.98 -20.33 10.30
N LYS A 174 9.12 -19.71 9.98
CA LYS A 174 10.32 -19.70 10.84
C LYS A 174 10.37 -18.53 11.83
N GLY A 175 9.39 -17.63 11.82
CA GLY A 175 9.35 -16.47 12.70
C GLY A 175 10.38 -15.38 12.35
N HIS A 176 10.86 -15.35 11.11
CA HIS A 176 11.64 -14.22 10.59
C HIS A 176 10.72 -13.04 10.25
N LEU A 177 9.52 -13.33 9.75
CA LEU A 177 8.47 -12.39 9.40
C LEU A 177 7.24 -12.65 10.28
N SER A 178 6.61 -11.59 10.77
CA SER A 178 5.36 -11.65 11.54
C SER A 178 4.23 -12.24 10.69
N SER A 179 3.36 -13.08 11.26
CA SER A 179 2.19 -13.59 10.52
C SER A 179 1.12 -12.52 10.24
N ARG A 180 1.30 -11.31 10.80
CA ARG A 180 0.47 -10.11 10.58
C ARG A 180 1.24 -8.99 9.89
N TYR A 181 2.33 -9.31 9.21
CA TYR A 181 3.21 -8.32 8.59
C TYR A 181 2.47 -7.41 7.61
N VAL A 182 2.95 -6.18 7.47
CA VAL A 182 2.45 -5.20 6.49
C VAL A 182 3.42 -5.05 5.32
N GLN A 183 2.87 -4.94 4.11
CA GLN A 183 3.59 -4.49 2.92
C GLN A 183 3.25 -3.01 2.66
N PRO A 184 4.10 -2.04 3.04
CA PRO A 184 3.92 -0.66 2.64
C PRO A 184 4.09 -0.54 1.13
N LEU A 185 3.16 0.14 0.45
CA LEU A 185 3.25 0.45 -0.98
C LEU A 185 4.34 1.50 -1.22
N LEU A 186 5.60 1.05 -1.25
CA LEU A 186 6.76 1.89 -1.48
C LEU A 186 6.95 2.09 -2.99
N VAL A 187 6.36 3.16 -3.52
CA VAL A 187 6.39 3.48 -4.96
C VAL A 187 7.77 4.01 -5.37
N LYS A 188 8.74 3.10 -5.56
CA LYS A 188 9.94 3.36 -6.34
C LYS A 188 10.32 2.17 -7.22
N ALA A 189 10.34 2.42 -8.53
CA ALA A 189 11.16 1.62 -9.44
C ALA A 189 12.59 2.15 -9.38
N GLU A 190 13.47 1.45 -8.65
CA GLU A 190 14.88 1.83 -8.56
C GLU A 190 15.71 0.98 -9.52
N ASN A 191 16.13 1.57 -10.65
CA ASN A 191 17.17 0.99 -11.50
C ASN A 191 18.50 1.04 -10.73
N CYS A 192 18.80 0.06 -9.89
CA CYS A 192 19.98 0.07 -9.00
C CYS A 192 21.34 0.10 -9.73
N LEU A 193 21.39 -0.04 -11.06
CA LEU A 193 22.59 0.13 -11.89
C LEU A 193 22.76 1.51 -12.53
N VAL A 194 21.82 2.44 -12.36
CA VAL A 194 21.99 3.82 -12.82
C VAL A 194 22.87 4.54 -11.80
N PRO A 195 23.93 5.28 -12.21
CA PRO A 195 24.74 6.07 -11.29
C PRO A 195 23.85 6.95 -10.42
N ARG A 196 24.12 6.97 -9.11
CA ARG A 196 23.32 7.71 -8.12
C ARG A 196 22.95 9.11 -8.64
N GLN A 197 21.69 9.28 -9.03
CA GLN A 197 21.07 10.59 -8.97
C GLN A 197 21.28 11.09 -7.54
N LYS A 198 21.89 12.27 -7.39
CA LYS A 198 22.03 12.92 -6.08
C LYS A 198 20.67 12.82 -5.40
N GLY A 199 20.65 12.27 -4.17
CA GLY A 199 19.41 11.91 -3.49
C GLY A 199 18.40 13.03 -3.64
N SER A 200 17.23 12.70 -4.20
CA SER A 200 16.18 13.66 -4.48
C SER A 200 16.04 14.57 -3.26
N PRO A 201 16.15 15.91 -3.40
CA PRO A 201 16.03 16.80 -2.25
C PRO A 201 14.74 16.45 -1.53
N LYS A 202 14.71 16.60 -0.19
CA LYS A 202 13.43 16.59 0.55
C LYS A 202 12.49 17.50 -0.22
N LYS A 203 11.49 16.94 -0.89
CA LYS A 203 10.64 17.72 -1.81
C LYS A 203 9.96 18.73 -0.90
N ALA A 204 10.28 20.00 -1.10
CA ALA A 204 9.77 21.05 -0.24
C ALA A 204 8.24 21.00 -0.30
N CYS A 205 7.58 21.26 0.84
CA CYS A 205 6.13 21.36 0.90
C CYS A 205 5.61 22.16 -0.32
N PRO A 206 4.61 21.65 -1.06
CA PRO A 206 4.15 22.32 -2.25
C PRO A 206 3.66 23.72 -1.88
N SER A 207 3.92 24.70 -2.75
CA SER A 207 3.47 26.07 -2.50
C SER A 207 1.94 26.11 -2.50
N VAL A 208 1.36 26.26 -1.31
CA VAL A 208 -0.09 26.41 -1.15
C VAL A 208 -0.45 27.87 -1.45
N VAL A 209 -1.38 28.09 -2.37
CA VAL A 209 -1.99 29.40 -2.60
C VAL A 209 -2.87 29.73 -1.39
N PRO A 210 -2.50 30.74 -0.57
CA PRO A 210 -3.20 31.01 0.66
C PRO A 210 -4.60 31.58 0.39
N ARG A 211 -5.49 31.46 1.37
CA ARG A 211 -6.87 31.99 1.34
C ARG A 211 -6.98 33.42 0.82
N SER A 212 -6.06 34.30 1.22
CA SER A 212 -6.01 35.70 0.78
C SER A 212 -5.74 35.87 -0.72
N ALA A 213 -4.96 34.97 -1.33
CA ALA A 213 -4.54 35.08 -2.74
C ALA A 213 -5.62 34.65 -3.75
N TRP A 214 -6.64 33.90 -3.31
CA TRP A 214 -7.84 33.59 -4.10
C TRP A 214 -9.10 34.37 -3.66
N GLY A 215 -8.98 35.22 -2.63
CA GLY A 215 -10.07 36.09 -2.17
C GLY A 215 -11.11 35.38 -1.30
N ALA A 216 -10.66 34.47 -0.43
CA ALA A 216 -11.53 33.76 0.50
C ALA A 216 -12.25 34.70 1.47
N ARG A 217 -13.52 34.42 1.72
CA ARG A 217 -14.27 34.92 2.88
C ARG A 217 -13.71 34.33 4.18
N GLU A 218 -14.05 34.93 5.31
CA GLU A 218 -13.65 34.47 6.64
C GLU A 218 -14.29 33.11 7.00
N THR A 219 -13.52 32.23 7.65
CA THR A 219 -13.98 30.92 8.09
C THR A 219 -14.69 31.01 9.44
N HIS A 220 -15.80 30.29 9.59
CA HIS A 220 -16.53 30.19 10.85
C HIS A 220 -16.51 28.73 11.39
N CYS A 221 -15.66 27.87 10.81
CA CYS A 221 -15.59 26.46 11.16
C CYS A 221 -14.79 26.24 12.47
N PRO A 222 -15.11 25.19 13.26
CA PRO A 222 -14.34 24.84 14.45
C PRO A 222 -12.89 24.47 14.16
N ARG A 223 -12.05 24.42 15.20
CA ARG A 223 -10.67 23.91 15.08
C ARG A 223 -10.64 22.40 14.87
N MET A 224 -9.63 21.94 14.14
CA MET A 224 -9.38 20.52 13.88
C MET A 224 -8.65 19.84 15.06
N ASN A 225 -8.92 18.54 15.27
CA ASN A 225 -8.16 17.71 16.20
C ASN A 225 -6.92 17.14 15.49
N LEU A 226 -5.74 17.71 15.80
CA LEU A 226 -4.46 17.34 15.18
C LEU A 226 -3.60 16.44 16.09
N PRO A 227 -2.74 15.56 15.52
CA PRO A 227 -2.61 15.25 14.10
C PRO A 227 -3.84 14.48 13.57
N ALA A 228 -4.21 14.78 12.33
CA ALA A 228 -5.24 14.04 11.61
C ALA A 228 -4.84 12.56 11.47
N LYS A 229 -5.84 11.68 11.36
CA LYS A 229 -5.68 10.22 11.22
C LYS A 229 -6.02 9.71 9.83
N TYR A 230 -6.78 10.50 9.07
CA TYR A 230 -7.27 10.13 7.75
C TYR A 230 -6.90 11.19 6.70
N VAL A 231 -6.72 10.75 5.46
CA VAL A 231 -6.79 11.58 4.26
C VAL A 231 -7.96 11.09 3.43
N ILE A 232 -8.91 11.97 3.13
CA ILE A 232 -10.07 11.66 2.29
C ILE A 232 -9.88 12.36 0.95
N ILE A 233 -9.75 11.57 -0.11
CA ILE A 233 -9.66 12.11 -1.47
C ILE A 233 -11.07 12.31 -2.03
N ILE A 234 -11.32 13.52 -2.51
CA ILE A 234 -12.62 14.00 -2.97
C ILE A 234 -12.47 14.56 -4.39
N HIS A 235 -13.53 14.51 -5.20
CA HIS A 235 -13.69 15.41 -6.35
C HIS A 235 -14.75 16.48 -6.07
N THR A 236 -14.66 17.64 -6.72
CA THR A 236 -15.66 18.70 -6.58
C THR A 236 -16.93 18.45 -7.42
N ALA A 237 -16.92 17.43 -8.29
CA ALA A 237 -18.02 17.09 -9.21
C ALA A 237 -18.45 18.25 -10.13
N GLY A 238 -17.53 19.20 -10.40
CA GLY A 238 -17.79 20.42 -11.16
C GLY A 238 -16.89 20.58 -12.38
N ARG A 239 -16.74 21.83 -12.84
CA ARG A 239 -15.76 22.19 -13.87
C ARG A 239 -14.33 21.96 -13.38
N THR A 240 -13.44 21.59 -14.28
CA THR A 240 -11.99 21.64 -14.06
C THR A 240 -11.48 23.07 -14.24
N CYS A 241 -10.23 23.30 -13.84
CA CYS A 241 -9.45 24.50 -14.14
C CYS A 241 -7.99 24.07 -14.41
N ASN A 242 -7.33 24.70 -15.37
CA ASN A 242 -5.96 24.35 -15.80
C ASN A 242 -5.01 25.56 -15.86
N VAL A 243 -5.50 26.76 -15.55
CA VAL A 243 -4.74 28.00 -15.38
C VAL A 243 -5.05 28.57 -14.01
N SER A 244 -4.04 29.04 -13.28
CA SER A 244 -4.19 29.39 -11.86
C SER A 244 -5.20 30.52 -11.60
N ASP A 245 -5.39 31.46 -12.52
CA ASP A 245 -6.43 32.48 -12.40
C ASP A 245 -7.84 31.87 -12.43
N GLU A 246 -8.07 30.89 -13.29
CA GLU A 246 -9.33 30.15 -13.34
C GLU A 246 -9.54 29.29 -12.10
N CYS A 247 -8.46 28.68 -11.58
CA CYS A 247 -8.52 27.86 -10.37
C CYS A 247 -8.80 28.69 -9.11
N ARG A 248 -8.23 29.90 -9.01
CA ARG A 248 -8.58 30.86 -7.95
C ARG A 248 -10.06 31.26 -8.01
N LEU A 249 -10.57 31.55 -9.20
CA LEU A 249 -11.99 31.84 -9.41
C LEU A 249 -12.87 30.63 -9.04
N LEU A 250 -12.49 29.42 -9.43
CA LEU A 250 -13.21 28.20 -9.12
C LEU A 250 -13.23 27.89 -7.61
N ALA A 251 -12.11 28.05 -6.89
CA ALA A 251 -12.07 27.91 -5.43
C ALA A 251 -13.05 28.89 -4.75
N ARG A 252 -13.11 30.14 -5.23
CA ARG A 252 -14.07 31.15 -4.74
C ARG A 252 -15.52 30.79 -5.08
N ASP A 253 -15.80 30.30 -6.28
CA ASP A 253 -17.14 29.85 -6.69
C ASP A 253 -17.63 28.69 -5.82
N ILE A 254 -16.75 27.72 -5.52
CA ILE A 254 -17.02 26.61 -4.60
C ILE A 254 -17.28 27.14 -3.18
N GLN A 255 -16.46 28.05 -2.66
CA GLN A 255 -16.69 28.66 -1.34
C GLN A 255 -18.06 29.35 -1.28
N SER A 256 -18.43 30.12 -2.31
CA SER A 256 -19.74 30.78 -2.37
C SER A 256 -20.89 29.77 -2.47
N PHE A 257 -20.75 28.67 -3.21
CA PHE A 257 -21.75 27.60 -3.21
C PHE A 257 -21.92 26.98 -1.81
N HIS A 258 -20.83 26.65 -1.14
CA HIS A 258 -20.84 26.02 0.19
C HIS A 258 -21.44 26.95 1.27
N LEU A 259 -21.05 28.23 1.29
CA LEU A 259 -21.55 29.21 2.24
C LEU A 259 -22.99 29.65 1.92
N ASP A 260 -23.26 30.03 0.67
CA ASP A 260 -24.50 30.75 0.34
C ASP A 260 -25.66 29.80 0.02
N ARG A 261 -25.37 28.59 -0.48
CA ARG A 261 -26.39 27.57 -0.85
C ARG A 261 -26.46 26.41 0.13
N LEU A 262 -25.32 25.83 0.53
CA LEU A 262 -25.28 24.71 1.47
C LEU A 262 -25.28 25.14 2.95
N LYS A 263 -25.09 26.44 3.24
CA LYS A 263 -25.07 27.01 4.60
C LYS A 263 -24.01 26.39 5.52
N LEU A 264 -22.90 25.96 4.93
CA LEU A 264 -21.73 25.49 5.68
C LEU A 264 -21.00 26.66 6.34
N CYS A 265 -20.06 26.35 7.24
CA CYS A 265 -19.25 27.36 7.93
C CYS A 265 -18.13 27.95 7.06
N ASP A 266 -17.78 27.28 5.95
CA ASP A 266 -16.81 27.70 4.93
C ASP A 266 -16.90 26.78 3.68
N ILE A 267 -15.96 26.91 2.74
CA ILE A 267 -15.60 25.84 1.80
C ILE A 267 -15.33 24.54 2.56
N GLY A 268 -15.89 23.43 2.07
CA GLY A 268 -15.97 22.20 2.88
C GLY A 268 -14.66 21.43 3.05
N TYR A 269 -13.66 21.72 2.21
CA TYR A 269 -12.42 20.94 2.09
C TYR A 269 -11.24 21.66 2.76
N ASN A 270 -10.28 20.91 3.31
CA ASN A 270 -9.04 21.49 3.82
C ASN A 270 -8.19 22.08 2.68
N PHE A 271 -8.09 21.35 1.57
CA PHE A 271 -7.32 21.75 0.39
C PHE A 271 -8.03 21.40 -0.91
N LEU A 272 -7.79 22.19 -1.95
CA LEU A 272 -8.22 21.92 -3.31
C LEU A 272 -7.02 21.82 -4.25
N VAL A 273 -7.10 20.99 -5.29
CA VAL A 273 -6.03 20.80 -6.28
C VAL A 273 -6.56 21.01 -7.69
N GLY A 274 -5.94 21.93 -8.44
CA GLY A 274 -6.27 22.22 -9.83
C GLY A 274 -5.51 21.37 -10.84
N GLN A 275 -5.94 21.34 -12.10
CA GLN A 275 -5.15 20.74 -13.20
C GLN A 275 -3.95 21.62 -13.59
N ASP A 276 -3.83 22.82 -13.02
CA ASP A 276 -2.61 23.62 -13.06
C ASP A 276 -1.48 23.05 -12.16
N GLY A 277 -1.77 22.02 -11.36
CA GLY A 277 -0.80 21.40 -10.46
C GLY A 277 -0.57 22.16 -9.16
N VAL A 278 -1.49 23.07 -8.81
CA VAL A 278 -1.36 23.96 -7.64
C VAL A 278 -2.34 23.56 -6.54
N VAL A 279 -1.90 23.68 -5.28
CA VAL A 279 -2.76 23.54 -4.09
C VAL A 279 -3.35 24.89 -3.71
N TYR A 280 -4.65 24.91 -3.47
CA TYR A 280 -5.40 26.05 -2.96
C TYR A 280 -5.83 25.75 -1.53
N GLU A 281 -5.49 26.64 -0.60
CA GLU A 281 -5.90 26.54 0.80
C GLU A 281 -7.43 26.67 0.89
N GLY A 282 -8.11 25.60 1.32
CA GLY A 282 -9.52 25.63 1.73
C GLY A 282 -9.61 26.12 3.17
N VAL A 283 -10.21 25.35 4.08
CA VAL A 283 -10.12 25.66 5.53
C VAL A 283 -8.69 25.52 6.08
N GLY A 284 -7.79 24.85 5.35
CA GLY A 284 -6.39 24.68 5.73
C GLY A 284 -6.18 23.60 6.79
N TRP A 285 -5.02 23.65 7.47
CA TRP A 285 -4.55 22.58 8.37
C TRP A 285 -5.23 22.55 9.74
N ASN A 286 -5.58 23.71 10.30
CA ASN A 286 -5.92 23.86 11.74
C ASN A 286 -7.43 23.96 12.02
N VAL A 287 -8.24 23.84 10.97
CA VAL A 287 -9.69 24.09 10.99
C VAL A 287 -10.38 22.87 10.39
N GLN A 288 -11.41 22.36 11.07
CA GLN A 288 -12.14 21.20 10.61
C GLN A 288 -13.01 21.56 9.40
N GLY A 289 -13.18 20.61 8.49
CA GLY A 289 -13.95 20.85 7.27
C GLY A 289 -15.46 20.73 7.46
N SER A 290 -16.14 20.54 6.33
CA SER A 290 -17.54 20.12 6.22
C SER A 290 -17.67 19.34 4.91
N HIS A 291 -16.95 18.23 4.84
CA HIS A 291 -16.76 17.40 3.65
C HIS A 291 -17.30 15.99 3.81
N THR A 292 -17.20 15.40 5.00
CA THR A 292 -17.52 13.99 5.25
C THR A 292 -17.99 13.81 6.70
N PRO A 293 -19.32 13.73 6.92
CA PRO A 293 -19.88 13.61 8.27
C PRO A 293 -19.28 12.43 9.06
N GLY A 294 -18.86 12.71 10.29
CA GLY A 294 -18.19 11.73 11.17
C GLY A 294 -16.67 11.61 10.96
N TYR A 295 -16.10 12.33 9.99
CA TYR A 295 -14.66 12.39 9.73
C TYR A 295 -14.09 13.82 9.74
N ASP A 296 -14.94 14.86 9.65
CA ASP A 296 -14.52 16.27 9.49
C ASP A 296 -13.49 16.76 10.52
N ASP A 297 -13.50 16.25 11.75
CA ASP A 297 -12.60 16.66 12.84
C ASP A 297 -11.29 15.85 12.92
N ILE A 298 -11.21 14.69 12.24
CA ILE A 298 -10.10 13.72 12.27
C ILE A 298 -9.43 13.46 10.92
N ALA A 299 -9.96 14.02 9.83
CA ALA A 299 -9.53 13.76 8.47
C ALA A 299 -9.18 15.04 7.71
N LEU A 300 -8.11 14.99 6.90
CA LEU A 300 -7.80 16.04 5.93
C LEU A 300 -8.44 15.70 4.59
N ALA A 301 -9.38 16.54 4.13
CA ALA A 301 -9.96 16.42 2.80
C ALA A 301 -9.13 17.16 1.73
N ILE A 302 -8.75 16.43 0.69
CA ILE A 302 -8.08 16.96 -0.50
C ILE A 302 -9.02 16.78 -1.69
N ALA A 303 -9.57 17.89 -2.18
CA ALA A 303 -10.56 17.91 -3.26
C ALA A 303 -9.93 18.27 -4.62
N PHE A 304 -9.91 17.32 -5.54
CA PHE A 304 -9.54 17.59 -6.92
C PHE A 304 -10.65 18.38 -7.61
N MET A 305 -10.29 19.52 -8.22
CA MET A 305 -11.23 20.40 -8.90
C MET A 305 -11.62 19.83 -10.27
N GLY A 306 -12.80 19.22 -10.34
CA GLY A 306 -13.35 18.59 -11.54
C GLY A 306 -14.25 17.39 -11.26
N THR A 307 -14.57 16.63 -12.32
CA THR A 307 -15.34 15.38 -12.28
C THR A 307 -14.51 14.25 -12.88
N PHE A 308 -14.07 13.31 -12.05
CA PHE A 308 -13.11 12.26 -12.43
C PHE A 308 -13.73 10.86 -12.45
N THR A 309 -14.98 10.75 -12.91
CA THR A 309 -15.65 9.46 -13.10
C THR A 309 -15.09 8.69 -14.29
N GLY A 310 -14.86 9.36 -15.43
CA GLY A 310 -14.33 8.73 -16.66
C GLY A 310 -12.88 9.11 -17.01
N THR A 311 -12.49 10.37 -16.83
CA THR A 311 -11.12 10.85 -17.10
C THR A 311 -10.42 11.13 -15.76
N PRO A 312 -9.16 10.70 -15.54
CA PRO A 312 -8.43 11.00 -14.31
C PRO A 312 -7.89 12.45 -14.29
N PRO A 313 -7.47 12.97 -13.12
CA PRO A 313 -6.64 14.18 -13.06
C PRO A 313 -5.31 13.97 -13.79
N ASN A 314 -4.70 15.07 -14.24
CA ASN A 314 -3.37 15.04 -14.84
C ASN A 314 -2.27 14.75 -13.80
N ALA A 315 -1.07 14.40 -14.29
CA ALA A 315 0.06 14.04 -13.46
C ALA A 315 0.44 15.14 -12.45
N ALA A 316 0.43 16.41 -12.85
CA ALA A 316 0.78 17.53 -11.98
C ALA A 316 -0.16 17.63 -10.77
N ALA A 317 -1.48 17.49 -10.96
CA ALA A 317 -2.44 17.47 -9.85
C ALA A 317 -2.19 16.28 -8.90
N LEU A 318 -1.92 15.08 -9.44
CA LEU A 318 -1.70 13.87 -8.66
C LEU A 318 -0.39 13.94 -7.86
N GLU A 319 0.69 14.40 -8.47
CA GLU A 319 1.99 14.60 -7.80
C GLU A 319 1.89 15.64 -6.68
N THR A 320 1.29 16.80 -6.94
CA THR A 320 1.18 17.85 -5.92
C THR A 320 0.29 17.43 -4.74
N ALA A 321 -0.74 16.61 -4.97
CA ALA A 321 -1.54 16.03 -3.89
C ALA A 321 -0.74 15.05 -3.02
N GLN A 322 0.12 14.20 -3.62
CA GLN A 322 1.02 13.33 -2.86
C GLN A 322 2.06 14.14 -2.07
N ASP A 323 2.64 15.18 -2.67
CA ASP A 323 3.57 16.09 -2.01
C ASP A 323 2.93 16.81 -0.80
N LEU A 324 1.66 17.20 -0.93
CA LEU A 324 0.88 17.83 0.13
C LEU A 324 0.63 16.86 1.30
N ILE A 325 0.30 15.60 1.02
CA ILE A 325 0.13 14.55 2.04
C ILE A 325 1.48 14.30 2.75
N GLN A 326 2.57 14.19 2.00
CA GLN A 326 3.90 13.99 2.57
C GLN A 326 4.34 15.19 3.42
N CYS A 327 4.04 16.41 3.00
CA CYS A 327 4.23 17.63 3.79
C CYS A 327 3.43 17.57 5.11
N ALA A 328 2.16 17.17 5.06
CA ALA A 328 1.31 17.05 6.26
C ALA A 328 1.90 16.11 7.32
N VAL A 329 2.56 15.02 6.91
CA VAL A 329 3.27 14.11 7.84
C VAL A 329 4.52 14.75 8.41
N VAL A 330 5.31 15.46 7.60
CA VAL A 330 6.56 16.12 8.03
C VAL A 330 6.29 17.26 9.01
N GLU A 331 5.26 18.07 8.73
CA GLU A 331 4.82 19.20 9.56
C GLU A 331 3.87 18.77 10.71
N GLN A 332 3.70 17.45 10.92
CA GLN A 332 2.91 16.86 12.02
C GLN A 332 1.40 17.22 12.02
N TYR A 333 0.86 17.66 10.88
CA TYR A 333 -0.58 17.79 10.67
C TYR A 333 -1.29 16.44 10.46
N LEU A 334 -0.54 15.41 10.04
CA LEU A 334 -1.03 14.08 9.74
C LEU A 334 -0.14 13.03 10.44
N THR A 335 -0.74 12.03 11.08
CA THR A 335 0.03 10.97 11.75
C THR A 335 0.81 10.12 10.73
N PRO A 336 2.05 9.68 11.00
CA PRO A 336 2.82 8.85 10.06
C PRO A 336 2.16 7.51 9.68
N ASN A 337 1.19 7.03 10.47
CA ASN A 337 0.41 5.81 10.20
C ASN A 337 -1.03 6.11 9.73
N TYR A 338 -1.25 7.24 9.06
CA TYR A 338 -2.56 7.65 8.57
C TYR A 338 -3.20 6.61 7.63
N LEU A 339 -4.53 6.69 7.47
CA LEU A 339 -5.28 5.92 6.49
C LEU A 339 -5.70 6.85 5.34
N LEU A 340 -5.49 6.42 4.10
CA LEU A 340 -5.98 7.13 2.91
C LEU A 340 -7.20 6.39 2.36
N VAL A 341 -8.26 7.13 2.07
CA VAL A 341 -9.51 6.58 1.52
C VAL A 341 -10.07 7.49 0.43
N GLY A 342 -10.83 6.93 -0.49
CA GLY A 342 -11.75 7.70 -1.33
C GLY A 342 -13.00 8.10 -0.53
N HIS A 343 -13.63 9.21 -0.90
CA HIS A 343 -14.89 9.64 -0.28
C HIS A 343 -15.99 8.55 -0.32
N SER A 344 -16.02 7.72 -1.37
CA SER A 344 -16.93 6.59 -1.55
C SER A 344 -16.76 5.46 -0.52
N ASP A 345 -15.60 5.33 0.11
CA ASP A 345 -15.33 4.26 1.09
C ASP A 345 -15.99 4.56 2.46
N VAL A 346 -16.26 5.84 2.72
CA VAL A 346 -16.76 6.37 4.00
C VAL A 346 -18.12 7.07 3.89
N THR A 347 -18.66 7.23 2.68
CA THR A 347 -19.95 7.89 2.41
C THR A 347 -20.55 7.36 1.11
N ASN A 348 -21.88 7.23 1.05
CA ASN A 348 -22.58 6.78 -0.16
C ASN A 348 -22.57 7.88 -1.24
N THR A 349 -21.48 7.96 -2.00
CA THR A 349 -21.24 8.96 -3.06
C THR A 349 -20.41 8.38 -4.20
N LEU A 350 -20.48 8.99 -5.38
CA LEU A 350 -19.62 8.67 -6.52
C LEU A 350 -18.25 9.36 -6.46
N SER A 351 -18.04 10.29 -5.51
CA SER A 351 -16.75 10.94 -5.27
C SER A 351 -15.74 9.94 -4.70
N PRO A 352 -14.44 9.94 -5.09
CA PRO A 352 -13.75 10.89 -5.94
C PRO A 352 -13.85 10.61 -7.45
N GLY A 353 -14.75 9.72 -7.86
CA GLY A 353 -14.95 9.30 -9.25
C GLY A 353 -14.04 8.13 -9.63
N GLN A 354 -14.57 7.16 -10.38
CA GLN A 354 -13.89 5.89 -10.63
C GLN A 354 -12.46 6.04 -11.20
N ALA A 355 -12.23 6.97 -12.13
CA ALA A 355 -10.90 7.14 -12.73
C ALA A 355 -9.86 7.67 -11.74
N LEU A 356 -10.25 8.53 -10.79
CA LEU A 356 -9.39 8.97 -9.68
C LEU A 356 -9.29 7.91 -8.58
N TYR A 357 -10.40 7.23 -8.25
CA TYR A 357 -10.44 6.15 -7.27
C TYR A 357 -9.45 5.02 -7.63
N ASN A 358 -9.45 4.60 -8.90
CA ASN A 358 -8.52 3.59 -9.45
C ASN A 358 -7.04 4.00 -9.36
N ILE A 359 -6.74 5.28 -9.20
CA ILE A 359 -5.37 5.79 -9.04
C ILE A 359 -5.00 5.85 -7.57
N ILE A 360 -5.86 6.41 -6.70
CA ILE A 360 -5.56 6.52 -5.27
C ILE A 360 -5.52 5.16 -4.56
N SER A 361 -6.19 4.13 -5.10
CA SER A 361 -6.08 2.76 -4.61
C SER A 361 -4.67 2.16 -4.76
N THR A 362 -3.83 2.78 -5.59
CA THR A 362 -2.40 2.43 -5.75
C THR A 362 -1.46 3.28 -4.87
N TRP A 363 -1.98 4.27 -4.15
CA TRP A 363 -1.17 5.17 -3.34
C TRP A 363 -0.76 4.54 -2.00
N PRO A 364 0.37 5.00 -1.41
CA PRO A 364 0.71 4.67 -0.03
C PRO A 364 -0.45 4.97 0.92
N HIS A 365 -0.58 4.13 1.95
CA HIS A 365 -1.61 4.23 3.01
C HIS A 365 -3.07 4.02 2.59
N PHE A 366 -3.36 3.69 1.33
CA PHE A 366 -4.73 3.37 0.92
C PHE A 366 -5.34 2.21 1.72
N LYS A 367 -6.61 2.34 2.12
CA LYS A 367 -7.42 1.31 2.76
C LYS A 367 -8.79 1.20 2.11
N HIS A 368 -9.23 -0.05 1.99
CA HIS A 368 -10.58 -0.48 1.61
C HIS A 368 -11.29 -1.01 2.86
#